data_AF-A0A6J1VKG2-F1
#
_entry.id   AF-A0A6J1VKG2-F1
#
_cell.length_a   1.000
_cell.length_b   1.000
_cell.length_c   1.000
_cell.angle_alpha   90.00
_cell.angle_beta   90.00
_cell.angle_gamma   90.00
#
_symmetry.space_group_name_H-M   'P 1'
#
loop_
_entity.id
_entity.type
_entity.pdbx_description
1 polymer ?
#
loop_
_entity_poly.entity_id
_entity_poly.type
_entity_poly.pdbx_seq_one_letter_code
_entity_poly.pdbx_strand_id
1 'polypeptide(L)'
;MEAAEGPGRRELLATVAAQEEQLREYQAAQADEHLRMGEQRGAALEARISEMSELLGAYEKARQKDQAALQKLKDRLLQLDLENKTLAVAASGHATVGLALEDGRLDANVLRDKVEKLTELARVAAEHAPSLVGDGEAICPEEPPKDAETGDGEKATLAYYQQELKQLKEEFERYKVRAQVVLKNKSAKDGNLARELEESQEQLVELKEKYVSLRLSCEVEAKQHQEQLEAKRREAALLQQLHRQELERCLSEGREKALRLEEEMHKQRDRALAVLMEKDQELQQLRVLSVPFGVQAPKTATGPGNGGSGSAHSNSEVGDDALEHLTLSLPAPNEPTFLLYTEQLARKEVEIVALKKQKHQLEMEVHQLQEKLMEEGEKHREELSLLQGHIQKTFRDRSREGANLEYLKNIFYRFLTLTDLLARQQTLTAILTILHFSPEERQAVLSHVGGSSSWWLSGKR
;
A
#
# COMPACT_ATOMS: atom_id res chain seq x y z
N MET A 1 -29.38 -95.69 -17.85
CA MET A 1 -27.96 -95.63 -18.24
C MET A 1 -27.38 -94.36 -17.64
N GLU A 2 -27.27 -94.33 -16.31
CA GLU A 2 -26.56 -93.28 -15.59
C GLU A 2 -25.09 -93.65 -15.64
N ALA A 3 -24.33 -92.93 -16.48
CA ALA A 3 -22.89 -93.07 -16.53
C ALA A 3 -22.31 -92.44 -15.25
N ALA A 4 -21.77 -93.29 -14.38
CA ALA A 4 -21.02 -92.89 -13.21
C ALA A 4 -19.83 -92.01 -13.62
N GLU A 5 -19.93 -90.71 -13.36
CA GLU A 5 -18.77 -89.83 -13.35
C GLU A 5 -17.79 -90.32 -12.28
N GLY A 6 -16.61 -90.76 -12.71
CA GLY A 6 -15.58 -91.27 -11.81
C GLY A 6 -15.18 -90.24 -10.74
N PRO A 7 -14.90 -90.69 -9.50
CA PRO A 7 -14.66 -89.81 -8.35
C PRO A 7 -13.55 -88.77 -8.58
N GLY A 8 -12.49 -89.11 -9.31
CA GLY A 8 -11.39 -88.18 -9.61
C GLY A 8 -11.75 -87.01 -10.54
N ARG A 9 -12.78 -87.14 -11.39
CA ARG A 9 -13.21 -86.04 -12.28
C ARG A 9 -14.02 -84.99 -11.50
N ARG A 10 -14.78 -85.44 -10.50
CA ARG A 10 -15.52 -84.56 -9.57
C ARG A 10 -14.56 -83.82 -8.63
N GLU A 11 -13.52 -84.49 -8.15
CA GLU A 11 -12.48 -83.85 -7.33
C GLU A 11 -11.70 -82.79 -8.12
N LEU A 12 -11.31 -83.06 -9.37
CA LEU A 12 -10.63 -82.07 -10.21
C LEU A 12 -11.51 -80.85 -10.48
N LEU A 13 -12.79 -81.05 -10.82
CA LEU A 13 -13.74 -79.94 -11.00
C LEU A 13 -13.94 -79.14 -9.70
N ALA A 14 -13.97 -79.80 -8.54
CA ALA A 14 -14.04 -79.12 -7.25
C ALA A 14 -12.78 -78.30 -6.94
N THR A 15 -11.59 -78.80 -7.29
CA THR A 15 -10.33 -78.05 -7.10
C THR A 15 -10.21 -76.85 -8.04
N VAL A 16 -10.67 -76.96 -9.29
CA VAL A 16 -10.69 -75.85 -10.24
C VAL A 16 -11.71 -74.80 -9.81
N ALA A 17 -12.90 -75.20 -9.36
CA ALA A 17 -13.90 -74.29 -8.82
C ALA A 17 -13.37 -73.54 -7.57
N ALA A 18 -12.69 -74.24 -6.66
CA ALA A 18 -12.07 -73.61 -5.49
C ALA A 18 -10.95 -72.62 -5.87
N GLN A 19 -10.15 -72.93 -6.90
CA GLN A 19 -9.12 -72.00 -7.40
C GLN A 19 -9.73 -70.76 -8.08
N GLU A 20 -10.82 -70.93 -8.84
CA GLU A 20 -11.56 -69.80 -9.42
C GLU A 20 -12.20 -68.92 -8.35
N GLU A 21 -12.77 -69.51 -7.28
CA GLU A 21 -13.30 -68.76 -6.15
C GLU A 21 -12.20 -67.99 -5.42
N GLN A 22 -11.05 -68.60 -5.16
CA GLN A 22 -9.90 -67.91 -4.55
C GLN A 22 -9.38 -66.74 -5.40
N LEU A 23 -9.33 -66.90 -6.73
CA LEU A 23 -8.96 -65.81 -7.65
C LEU A 23 -9.99 -64.68 -7.63
N ARG A 24 -11.29 -65.00 -7.59
CA ARG A 24 -12.37 -64.01 -7.50
C ARG A 24 -12.32 -63.26 -6.17
N GLU A 25 -12.10 -63.96 -5.05
CA GLU A 25 -11.94 -63.35 -3.72
C GLU A 25 -10.72 -62.42 -3.67
N TYR A 26 -9.60 -62.83 -4.25
CA TYR A 26 -8.40 -61.99 -4.32
C TYR A 26 -8.63 -60.72 -5.16
N GLN A 27 -9.29 -60.84 -6.32
CA GLN A 27 -9.63 -59.69 -7.16
C GLN A 27 -10.62 -58.75 -6.47
N ALA A 28 -11.62 -59.29 -5.75
CA ALA A 28 -12.56 -58.50 -4.96
C ALA A 28 -11.85 -57.76 -3.82
N ALA A 29 -10.94 -58.42 -3.10
CA ALA A 29 -10.16 -57.79 -2.04
C ALA A 29 -9.28 -56.64 -2.56
N GLN A 30 -8.64 -56.82 -3.72
CA GLN A 30 -7.87 -55.74 -4.36
C GLN A 30 -8.75 -54.56 -4.77
N ALA A 31 -9.93 -54.83 -5.34
CA ALA A 31 -10.89 -53.78 -5.69
C ALA A 31 -11.36 -53.00 -4.45
N ASP A 32 -11.65 -53.69 -3.36
CA ASP A 32 -12.05 -53.09 -2.08
C ASP A 32 -10.94 -52.24 -1.47
N GLU A 33 -9.68 -52.67 -1.55
CA GLU A 33 -8.53 -51.87 -1.12
C GLU A 33 -8.39 -50.59 -1.96
N HIS A 34 -8.51 -50.69 -3.29
CA HIS A 34 -8.47 -49.52 -4.16
C HIS A 34 -9.60 -48.53 -3.88
N LEU A 35 -10.82 -49.03 -3.63
CA LEU A 35 -11.97 -48.21 -3.22
C LEU A 35 -11.70 -47.51 -1.89
N ARG A 36 -11.20 -48.23 -0.87
CA ARG A 36 -10.85 -47.66 0.44
C ARG A 36 -9.79 -46.57 0.35
N MET A 37 -8.75 -46.77 -0.46
CA MET A 37 -7.72 -45.75 -0.68
C MET A 37 -8.31 -44.52 -1.40
N GLY A 38 -9.24 -44.72 -2.32
CA GLY A 38 -10.00 -43.66 -2.98
C GLY A 38 -10.84 -42.85 -1.99
N GLU A 39 -11.60 -43.52 -1.12
CA GLU A 39 -12.43 -42.90 -0.08
C GLU A 39 -11.58 -42.11 0.93
N GLN A 40 -10.45 -42.67 1.38
CA GLN A 40 -9.54 -41.97 2.29
C GLN A 40 -8.95 -40.71 1.66
N ARG A 41 -8.56 -40.78 0.39
CA ARG A 41 -8.10 -39.60 -0.35
C ARG A 41 -9.23 -38.58 -0.53
N GLY A 42 -10.44 -39.03 -0.81
CA GLY A 42 -11.64 -38.19 -0.88
C GLY A 42 -11.88 -37.44 0.42
N ALA A 43 -11.95 -38.17 1.54
CA ALA A 43 -12.13 -37.60 2.87
C ALA A 43 -11.02 -36.60 3.25
N ALA A 44 -9.76 -36.88 2.90
CA ALA A 44 -8.65 -35.96 3.14
C ALA A 44 -8.77 -34.66 2.33
N LEU A 45 -9.23 -34.74 1.08
CA LEU A 45 -9.49 -33.57 0.25
C LEU A 45 -10.68 -32.76 0.77
N GLU A 46 -11.76 -33.42 1.17
CA GLU A 46 -12.93 -32.78 1.77
C GLU A 46 -12.56 -32.05 3.07
N ALA A 47 -11.77 -32.67 3.94
CA ALA A 47 -11.26 -32.04 5.16
C ALA A 47 -10.46 -30.75 4.84
N ARG A 48 -9.57 -30.82 3.85
CA ARG A 48 -8.79 -29.66 3.43
C ARG A 48 -9.66 -28.57 2.78
N ILE A 49 -10.70 -28.93 2.03
CA ILE A 49 -11.68 -27.98 1.49
C ILE A 49 -12.47 -27.32 2.61
N SER A 50 -12.86 -28.06 3.66
CA SER A 50 -13.54 -27.48 4.83
C SER A 50 -12.64 -26.51 5.58
N GLU A 51 -11.37 -26.86 5.83
CA GLU A 51 -10.40 -25.96 6.48
C GLU A 51 -10.21 -24.66 5.68
N MET A 52 -10.03 -24.77 4.36
CA MET A 52 -9.91 -23.58 3.49
C MET A 52 -11.19 -22.74 3.47
N SER A 53 -12.36 -23.38 3.52
CA SER A 53 -13.66 -22.69 3.57
C SER A 53 -13.87 -21.96 4.90
N GLU A 54 -13.45 -22.56 6.01
CA GLU A 54 -13.47 -21.94 7.34
C GLU A 54 -12.52 -20.75 7.42
N LEU A 55 -11.29 -20.90 6.91
CA LEU A 55 -10.30 -19.82 6.86
C LEU A 55 -10.77 -18.66 5.98
N LEU A 56 -11.34 -18.94 4.80
CA LEU A 56 -11.96 -17.92 3.94
C LEU A 56 -13.14 -17.23 4.65
N GLY A 57 -13.99 -17.99 5.35
CA GLY A 57 -15.09 -17.44 6.13
C GLY A 57 -14.63 -16.56 7.29
N ALA A 58 -13.54 -16.93 7.97
CA ALA A 58 -12.93 -16.12 9.02
C ALA A 58 -12.32 -14.83 8.46
N TYR A 59 -11.63 -14.91 7.32
CA TYR A 59 -11.04 -13.77 6.64
C TYR A 59 -12.11 -12.78 6.17
N GLU A 60 -13.18 -13.26 5.53
CA GLU A 60 -14.29 -12.40 5.08
C GLU A 60 -14.99 -11.71 6.26
N LYS A 61 -15.19 -12.40 7.39
CA LYS A 61 -15.71 -11.78 8.62
C LYS A 61 -14.77 -10.71 9.18
N ALA A 62 -13.46 -10.94 9.15
CA ALA A 62 -12.47 -9.94 9.57
C ALA A 62 -12.51 -8.71 8.65
N ARG A 63 -12.53 -8.92 7.34
CA ARG A 63 -12.68 -7.87 6.33
C ARG A 63 -13.94 -7.03 6.52
N GLN A 64 -15.08 -7.66 6.82
CA GLN A 64 -16.33 -6.95 7.11
C GLN A 64 -16.23 -6.08 8.38
N LYS A 65 -15.56 -6.57 9.43
CA LYS A 65 -15.30 -5.78 10.64
C LYS A 65 -14.41 -4.58 10.34
N ASP A 66 -13.36 -4.77 9.56
CA ASP A 66 -12.44 -3.70 9.16
C ASP A 66 -13.15 -2.66 8.29
N GLN A 67 -14.01 -3.09 7.36
CA GLN A 67 -14.82 -2.18 6.54
C GLN A 67 -15.79 -1.37 7.40
N ALA A 68 -16.42 -1.97 8.42
CA ALA A 68 -17.27 -1.26 9.36
C ALA A 68 -16.48 -0.27 10.24
N ALA A 69 -15.27 -0.64 10.68
CA ALA A 69 -14.38 0.24 11.43
C ALA A 69 -13.91 1.44 10.58
N LEU A 70 -13.52 1.19 9.32
CA LEU A 70 -13.19 2.22 8.35
C LEU A 70 -14.35 3.18 8.12
N GLN A 71 -15.58 2.68 8.01
CA GLN A 71 -16.75 3.54 7.85
C GLN A 71 -16.96 4.45 9.07
N LYS A 72 -16.85 3.90 10.30
CA LYS A 72 -16.93 4.70 11.53
C LYS A 72 -15.84 5.76 11.63
N LEU A 73 -14.61 5.43 11.23
CA LEU A 73 -13.50 6.39 11.20
C LEU A 73 -13.74 7.50 10.17
N LYS A 74 -14.26 7.16 8.99
CA LYS A 74 -14.66 8.15 7.97
C LYS A 74 -15.75 9.08 8.50
N ASP A 75 -16.78 8.53 9.14
CA ASP A 75 -17.87 9.32 9.71
C ASP A 75 -17.34 10.27 10.82
N ARG A 76 -16.40 9.79 11.66
CA ARG A 76 -15.75 10.61 12.69
C ARG A 76 -14.88 11.71 12.08
N LEU A 77 -14.14 11.42 11.01
CA LEU A 77 -13.34 12.41 10.29
C LEU A 77 -14.22 13.51 9.70
N LEU A 78 -15.34 13.13 9.07
CA LEU A 78 -16.32 14.09 8.56
C LEU A 78 -16.93 14.94 9.67
N GLN A 79 -17.22 14.34 10.83
CA GLN A 79 -17.69 15.09 11.99
C GLN A 79 -16.65 16.11 12.49
N LEU A 80 -15.39 15.68 12.62
CA LEU A 80 -14.29 16.56 13.01
C LEU A 80 -14.06 17.68 11.97
N ASP A 81 -14.21 17.40 10.68
CA ASP A 81 -14.12 18.42 9.64
C ASP A 81 -15.25 19.45 9.74
N LEU A 82 -16.47 19.03 10.10
CA LEU A 82 -17.59 19.94 10.36
C LEU A 82 -17.36 20.77 11.63
N GLU A 83 -16.86 20.16 12.70
CA GLU A 83 -16.48 20.85 13.94
C GLU A 83 -15.37 21.88 13.67
N ASN A 84 -14.31 21.49 12.95
CA ASN A 84 -13.22 22.39 12.55
C ASN A 84 -13.69 23.52 11.64
N LYS A 85 -14.56 23.26 10.66
CA LYS A 85 -15.17 24.32 9.84
C LYS A 85 -15.98 25.30 10.69
N THR A 86 -16.75 24.79 11.65
CA THR A 86 -17.56 25.62 12.55
C THR A 86 -16.67 26.46 13.48
N LEU A 87 -15.61 25.86 14.03
CA LEU A 87 -14.61 26.56 14.84
C LEU A 87 -13.85 27.61 14.03
N ALA A 88 -13.49 27.32 12.78
CA ALA A 88 -12.85 28.29 11.88
C ALA A 88 -13.79 29.46 11.55
N VAL A 89 -15.09 29.20 11.31
CA VAL A 89 -16.10 30.24 11.13
C VAL A 89 -16.27 31.06 12.41
N ALA A 90 -16.34 30.44 13.59
CA ALA A 90 -16.43 31.16 14.86
C ALA A 90 -15.17 32.00 15.15
N ALA A 91 -13.98 31.47 14.88
CA ALA A 91 -12.72 32.19 15.04
C ALA A 91 -12.58 33.35 14.04
N SER A 92 -12.95 33.14 12.77
CA SER A 92 -12.98 34.19 11.76
C SER A 92 -14.04 35.26 12.05
N GLY A 93 -15.20 34.88 12.61
CA GLY A 93 -16.23 35.80 13.09
C GLY A 93 -15.73 36.65 14.27
N HIS A 94 -14.97 36.07 15.18
CA HIS A 94 -14.39 36.80 16.32
C HIS A 94 -13.21 37.72 15.92
N ALA A 95 -12.50 37.39 14.84
CA ALA A 95 -11.47 38.26 14.26
C ALA A 95 -12.03 39.57 13.67
N THR A 96 -13.31 39.58 13.26
CA THR A 96 -13.97 40.81 12.76
C THR A 96 -14.44 41.77 13.86
N VAL A 97 -14.56 41.30 15.11
CA VAL A 97 -14.99 42.13 16.25
C VAL A 97 -13.82 42.52 17.15
N GLY A 98 -12.72 41.77 17.14
CA GLY A 98 -11.58 41.98 18.04
C GLY A 98 -10.44 42.86 17.52
N LEU A 99 -10.34 43.12 16.22
CA LEU A 99 -9.21 43.84 15.62
C LEU A 99 -9.63 44.78 14.48
N ALA A 100 -10.62 45.63 14.73
CA ALA A 100 -10.71 46.92 14.04
C ALA A 100 -9.73 47.93 14.66
N LEU A 101 -8.49 47.49 14.95
CA LEU A 101 -7.37 48.40 15.16
C LEU A 101 -6.78 48.67 13.78
N GLU A 102 -6.90 49.92 13.37
CA GLU A 102 -6.41 50.50 12.12
C GLU A 102 -4.89 50.29 11.94
N ASP A 103 -4.47 49.13 11.45
CA ASP A 103 -3.11 48.89 10.96
C ASP A 103 -2.99 49.34 9.49
N GLY A 104 -3.09 50.66 9.29
CA GLY A 104 -2.99 51.22 7.95
C GLY A 104 -3.13 52.73 7.88
N ARG A 105 -2.04 53.42 8.27
CA ARG A 105 -1.79 54.88 8.19
C ARG A 105 -2.29 55.70 9.39
N LEU A 106 -1.55 55.63 10.49
CA LEU A 106 -1.34 56.82 11.31
C LEU A 106 -0.52 57.82 10.48
N ASP A 107 -1.22 58.65 9.71
CA ASP A 107 -0.60 59.77 8.99
C ASP A 107 0.15 60.64 10.00
N ALA A 108 1.39 61.04 9.70
CA ALA A 108 2.23 61.78 10.64
C ALA A 108 1.55 63.08 11.10
N ASN A 109 0.64 63.60 10.29
CA ASN A 109 -0.20 64.75 10.59
C ASN A 109 -1.32 64.43 11.60
N VAL A 110 -1.95 63.25 11.53
CA VAL A 110 -2.95 62.82 12.52
C VAL A 110 -2.30 62.56 13.88
N LEU A 111 -1.07 62.06 13.90
CA LEU A 111 -0.31 61.91 15.14
C LEU A 111 0.11 63.27 15.71
N ARG A 112 0.51 64.21 14.85
CA ARG A 112 0.83 65.60 15.24
C ARG A 112 -0.40 66.32 15.81
N ASP A 113 -1.55 66.21 15.16
CA ASP A 113 -2.82 66.79 15.62
C ASP A 113 -3.29 66.17 16.94
N LYS A 114 -3.06 64.86 17.14
CA LYS A 114 -3.35 64.18 18.42
C LYS A 114 -2.38 64.61 19.52
N VAL A 115 -1.10 64.80 19.20
CA VAL A 115 -0.09 65.33 20.12
C VAL A 115 -0.40 66.78 20.48
N GLU A 116 -0.79 67.62 19.52
CA GLU A 116 -1.20 69.01 19.75
C GLU A 116 -2.45 69.11 20.62
N LYS A 117 -3.45 68.24 20.38
CA LYS A 117 -4.64 68.15 21.24
C LYS A 117 -4.30 67.64 22.65
N LEU A 118 -3.37 66.70 22.77
CA LEU A 118 -2.90 66.23 24.08
C LEU A 118 -2.06 67.29 24.80
N THR A 119 -1.26 68.11 24.09
CA THR A 119 -0.54 69.24 24.68
C THR A 119 -1.49 70.37 25.08
N GLU A 120 -2.56 70.60 24.33
CA GLU A 120 -3.59 71.59 24.68
C GLU A 120 -4.41 71.12 25.90
N LEU A 121 -4.78 69.83 25.95
CA LEU A 121 -5.40 69.23 27.12
C LEU A 121 -4.45 69.20 28.33
N ALA A 122 -3.14 69.02 28.14
CA ALA A 122 -2.14 69.11 29.19
C ALA A 122 -1.93 70.57 29.66
N ARG A 123 -2.05 71.56 28.77
CA ARG A 123 -2.04 73.00 29.09
C ARG A 123 -3.26 73.40 29.90
N VAL A 124 -4.45 72.95 29.49
CA VAL A 124 -5.70 73.14 30.23
C VAL A 124 -5.67 72.41 31.58
N ALA A 125 -5.06 71.22 31.64
CA ALA A 125 -4.85 70.50 32.89
C ALA A 125 -3.80 71.16 33.81
N ALA A 126 -2.81 71.85 33.25
CA ALA A 126 -1.83 72.65 34.00
C ALA A 126 -2.43 73.98 34.49
N GLU A 127 -3.34 74.59 33.73
CA GLU A 127 -4.13 75.78 34.15
C GLU A 127 -5.21 75.43 35.20
N HIS A 128 -5.61 74.15 35.29
CA HIS A 128 -6.53 73.61 36.31
C HIS A 128 -5.85 72.84 37.44
N ALA A 129 -4.53 72.73 37.42
CA ALA A 129 -3.78 72.33 38.61
C ALA A 129 -3.63 73.57 39.51
N PRO A 130 -4.19 73.59 40.73
CA PRO A 130 -3.81 74.62 41.69
C PRO A 130 -2.31 74.48 41.93
N SER A 131 -1.58 75.55 41.65
CA SER A 131 -0.16 75.69 41.94
C SER A 131 0.05 75.59 43.46
N LEU A 132 0.28 74.38 43.96
CA LEU A 132 1.02 74.17 45.21
C LEU A 132 2.51 74.29 44.89
N VAL A 133 2.92 75.52 44.59
CA VAL A 133 4.26 75.99 44.89
C VAL A 133 4.22 76.38 46.37
N GLY A 134 4.58 75.43 47.22
CA GLY A 134 4.93 75.71 48.61
C GLY A 134 6.37 76.18 48.65
N ASP A 135 6.58 77.46 48.32
CA ASP A 135 7.76 78.19 48.79
C ASP A 135 7.69 78.24 50.32
N GLY A 136 8.65 77.58 50.95
CA GLY A 136 8.92 77.76 52.36
C GLY A 136 9.66 79.07 52.55
N GLU A 137 8.94 80.16 52.77
CA GLU A 137 9.55 81.37 53.32
C GLU A 137 8.56 82.13 54.22
N ALA A 138 8.92 82.13 55.49
CA ALA A 138 8.66 83.12 56.53
C ALA A 138 7.64 84.25 56.23
N ILE A 139 6.47 84.18 56.87
CA ILE A 139 5.75 85.37 57.31
C ILE A 139 5.27 85.14 58.75
N CYS A 140 5.66 86.10 59.59
CA CYS A 140 5.49 86.21 61.03
C CYS A 140 4.05 86.04 61.54
N PRO A 141 3.86 85.66 62.82
CA PRO A 141 2.57 85.82 63.49
C PRO A 141 2.32 87.30 63.78
N GLU A 142 1.34 87.90 63.10
CA GLU A 142 0.73 89.17 63.52
C GLU A 142 -0.42 88.87 64.50
N GLU A 143 -0.20 89.16 65.78
CA GLU A 143 -1.23 89.78 66.63
C GLU A 143 -1.57 91.17 66.03
N PRO A 144 -2.79 91.75 66.15
CA PRO A 144 -3.43 92.10 67.45
C PRO A 144 -4.99 92.24 67.34
N PRO A 145 -5.74 92.99 68.20
CA PRO A 145 -5.53 93.50 69.55
C PRO A 145 -6.63 93.06 70.56
N LYS A 146 -6.39 93.46 71.80
CA LYS A 146 -7.24 93.37 72.99
C LYS A 146 -8.57 94.14 72.91
N ASP A 147 -9.50 93.61 73.71
CA ASP A 147 -10.60 94.25 74.45
C ASP A 147 -11.77 94.89 73.68
N ALA A 148 -12.91 94.20 73.62
CA ALA A 148 -14.22 94.73 74.02
C ALA A 148 -15.28 93.62 73.99
N GLU A 149 -16.06 93.53 75.07
CA GLU A 149 -17.21 92.64 75.22
C GLU A 149 -18.22 92.80 74.07
N THR A 150 -18.64 91.70 73.44
CA THR A 150 -20.06 91.40 73.07
C THR A 150 -20.16 90.00 72.42
N GLY A 151 -20.88 89.09 73.08
CA GLY A 151 -20.92 87.65 72.79
C GLY A 151 -21.68 87.21 71.53
N ASP A 152 -21.25 87.61 70.34
CA ASP A 152 -21.81 87.10 69.06
C ASP A 152 -20.78 86.71 67.98
N GLY A 153 -19.53 87.23 68.02
CA GLY A 153 -18.48 86.87 67.05
C GLY A 153 -17.88 85.47 67.26
N GLU A 154 -17.82 84.99 68.50
CA GLU A 154 -17.33 83.66 68.85
C GLU A 154 -18.27 82.54 68.34
N LYS A 155 -19.58 82.83 68.27
CA LYS A 155 -20.57 81.88 67.74
C LYS A 155 -20.47 81.72 66.23
N ALA A 156 -20.16 82.79 65.49
CA ALA A 156 -19.97 82.75 64.04
C ALA A 156 -18.70 81.96 63.65
N THR A 157 -17.61 82.14 64.38
CA THR A 157 -16.37 81.38 64.21
C THR A 157 -16.52 79.91 64.62
N LEU A 158 -17.20 79.63 65.74
CA LEU A 158 -17.55 78.25 66.13
C LEU A 158 -18.44 77.55 65.10
N ALA A 159 -19.44 78.25 64.53
CA ALA A 159 -20.31 77.69 63.50
C ALA A 159 -19.55 77.39 62.19
N TYR A 160 -18.61 78.26 61.82
CA TYR A 160 -17.72 78.07 60.68
C TYR A 160 -16.84 76.82 60.85
N TYR A 161 -16.15 76.69 61.98
CA TYR A 161 -15.36 75.49 62.29
C TYR A 161 -16.22 74.22 62.35
N GLN A 162 -17.45 74.29 62.87
CA GLN A 162 -18.37 73.16 62.87
C GLN A 162 -18.80 72.75 61.45
N GLN A 163 -18.94 73.70 60.53
CA GLN A 163 -19.28 73.44 59.13
C GLN A 163 -18.10 72.80 58.38
N GLU A 164 -16.87 73.30 58.56
CA GLU A 164 -15.67 72.68 57.99
C GLU A 164 -15.48 71.25 58.52
N LEU A 165 -15.73 71.01 59.81
CA LEU A 165 -15.64 69.68 60.41
C LEU A 165 -16.70 68.72 59.84
N LYS A 166 -17.88 69.23 59.48
CA LYS A 166 -18.92 68.44 58.78
C LYS A 166 -18.50 68.14 57.34
N GLN A 167 -17.98 69.12 56.60
CA GLN A 167 -17.49 68.93 55.23
C GLN A 167 -16.34 67.91 55.19
N LEU A 168 -15.36 68.03 56.10
CA LEU A 168 -14.25 67.09 56.20
C LEU A 168 -14.70 65.66 56.54
N LYS A 169 -15.71 65.53 57.41
CA LYS A 169 -16.34 64.22 57.70
C LYS A 169 -17.03 63.64 56.48
N GLU A 170 -17.76 64.45 55.72
CA GLU A 170 -18.40 64.02 54.48
C GLU A 170 -17.38 63.63 53.41
N GLU A 171 -16.29 64.39 53.26
CA GLU A 171 -15.20 64.09 52.35
C GLU A 171 -14.47 62.81 52.74
N PHE A 172 -14.25 62.59 54.04
CA PHE A 172 -13.66 61.37 54.57
C PHE A 172 -14.56 60.16 54.32
N GLU A 173 -15.87 60.27 54.54
CA GLU A 173 -16.80 59.18 54.21
C GLU A 173 -16.85 58.92 52.69
N ARG A 174 -16.84 59.97 51.86
CA ARG A 174 -16.72 59.82 50.39
C ARG A 174 -15.39 59.16 49.99
N TYR A 175 -14.29 59.47 50.65
CA TYR A 175 -12.99 58.85 50.40
C TYR A 175 -12.98 57.38 50.82
N LYS A 176 -13.52 57.06 52.00
CA LYS A 176 -13.65 55.70 52.52
C LYS A 176 -14.47 54.80 51.60
N VAL A 177 -15.62 55.30 51.09
CA VAL A 177 -16.45 54.56 50.13
C VAL A 177 -15.66 54.33 48.81
N ARG A 178 -14.98 55.35 48.29
CA ARG A 178 -14.16 55.20 47.06
C ARG A 178 -13.02 54.20 47.25
N ALA A 179 -12.27 54.27 48.35
CA ALA A 179 -11.20 53.33 48.66
C ALA A 179 -11.73 51.90 48.81
N GLN A 180 -12.90 51.72 49.42
CA GLN A 180 -13.54 50.41 49.58
C GLN A 180 -13.97 49.81 48.24
N VAL A 181 -14.47 50.62 47.30
CA VAL A 181 -14.81 50.17 45.93
C VAL A 181 -13.56 49.78 45.15
N VAL A 182 -12.47 50.56 45.24
CA VAL A 182 -11.21 50.24 44.58
C VAL A 182 -10.61 48.93 45.11
N LEU A 183 -10.62 48.72 46.43
CA LEU A 183 -10.13 47.48 47.04
C LEU A 183 -10.98 46.26 46.64
N LYS A 184 -12.31 46.40 46.61
CA LYS A 184 -13.20 45.32 46.14
C LYS A 184 -12.97 45.00 44.66
N ASN A 185 -12.84 46.02 43.80
CA ASN A 185 -12.56 45.83 42.38
C ASN A 185 -11.17 45.25 42.12
N LYS A 186 -10.17 45.63 42.92
CA LYS A 186 -8.81 45.08 42.87
C LYS A 186 -8.81 43.60 43.27
N SER A 187 -9.46 43.25 44.38
CA SER A 187 -9.64 41.87 44.83
C SER A 187 -10.41 41.01 43.84
N ALA A 188 -11.47 41.53 43.20
CA ALA A 188 -12.23 40.81 42.19
C ALA A 188 -11.41 40.54 40.91
N LYS A 189 -10.63 41.53 40.46
CA LYS A 189 -9.72 41.37 39.30
C LYS A 189 -8.58 40.41 39.60
N ASP A 190 -7.96 40.52 40.76
CA ASP A 190 -6.87 39.63 41.18
C ASP A 190 -7.37 38.19 41.34
N GLY A 191 -8.61 38.00 41.83
CA GLY A 191 -9.27 36.69 41.87
C GLY A 191 -9.61 36.11 40.50
N ASN A 192 -9.96 36.94 39.51
CA ASN A 192 -10.18 36.48 38.13
C ASN A 192 -8.87 36.08 37.45
N LEU A 193 -7.80 36.89 37.60
CA LEU A 193 -6.46 36.56 37.09
C LEU A 193 -5.91 35.27 37.72
N ALA A 194 -6.18 35.04 39.02
CA ALA A 194 -5.78 33.80 39.68
C ALA A 194 -6.51 32.57 39.12
N ARG A 195 -7.81 32.68 38.83
CA ARG A 195 -8.56 31.58 38.19
C ARG A 195 -8.10 31.33 36.76
N GLU A 196 -7.90 32.37 35.95
CA GLU A 196 -7.37 32.23 34.58
C GLU A 196 -5.97 31.57 34.58
N LEU A 197 -5.14 31.93 35.57
CA LEU A 197 -3.84 31.28 35.76
C LEU A 197 -3.99 29.80 36.13
N GLU A 198 -4.89 29.46 37.05
CA GLU A 198 -5.18 28.09 37.45
C GLU A 198 -5.71 27.25 36.28
N GLU A 199 -6.68 27.76 35.53
CA GLU A 199 -7.21 27.13 34.30
C GLU A 199 -6.11 26.92 33.24
N SER A 200 -5.21 27.90 33.06
CA SER A 200 -4.08 27.74 32.14
C SER A 200 -3.06 26.69 32.61
N GLN A 201 -2.88 26.56 33.93
CA GLN A 201 -2.02 25.53 34.52
C GLN A 201 -2.64 24.13 34.36
N GLU A 202 -3.94 23.99 34.58
CA GLU A 202 -4.69 22.75 34.34
C GLU A 202 -4.58 22.32 32.87
N GLN A 203 -4.79 23.24 31.93
CA GLN A 203 -4.61 22.99 30.50
C GLN A 203 -3.19 22.55 30.16
N LEU A 204 -2.17 23.16 30.78
CA LEU A 204 -0.78 22.75 30.59
C LEU A 204 -0.50 21.35 31.13
N VAL A 205 -1.09 20.97 32.26
CA VAL A 205 -0.96 19.61 32.82
C VAL A 205 -1.65 18.59 31.91
N GLU A 206 -2.89 18.86 31.48
CA GLU A 206 -3.59 18.00 30.53
C GLU A 206 -2.83 17.81 29.22
N LEU A 207 -2.26 18.90 28.68
CA LEU A 207 -1.49 18.84 27.44
C LEU A 207 -0.22 18.00 27.62
N LYS A 208 0.44 18.10 28.77
CA LYS A 208 1.61 17.27 29.12
C LYS A 208 1.22 15.79 29.26
N GLU A 209 0.10 15.48 29.90
CA GLU A 209 -0.42 14.12 30.00
C GLU A 209 -0.80 13.52 28.64
N LYS A 210 -1.47 14.32 27.79
CA LYS A 210 -1.76 13.96 26.39
C LYS A 210 -0.49 13.72 25.59
N TYR A 211 0.54 14.54 25.78
CA TYR A 211 1.83 14.34 25.12
C TYR A 211 2.53 13.06 25.59
N VAL A 212 2.54 12.78 26.89
CA VAL A 212 3.15 11.56 27.45
C VAL A 212 2.41 10.32 26.98
N SER A 213 1.07 10.33 26.99
CA SER A 213 0.27 9.20 26.52
C SER A 213 0.45 8.95 25.02
N LEU A 214 0.44 10.01 24.21
CA LEU A 214 0.70 9.89 22.77
C LEU A 214 2.10 9.34 22.51
N ARG A 215 3.12 9.86 23.20
CA ARG A 215 4.49 9.35 23.09
C ARG A 215 4.58 7.86 23.45
N LEU A 216 3.96 7.43 24.55
CA LEU A 216 3.95 6.02 24.93
C LEU A 216 3.24 5.15 23.88
N SER A 217 2.12 5.62 23.33
CA SER A 217 1.40 4.89 22.27
C SER A 217 2.25 4.72 21.02
N CYS A 218 2.95 5.77 20.58
CA CYS A 218 3.88 5.69 19.46
C CYS A 218 5.06 4.74 19.74
N GLU A 219 5.60 4.74 20.96
CA GLU A 219 6.67 3.81 21.35
C GLU A 219 6.20 2.35 21.35
N VAL A 220 4.95 2.08 21.76
CA VAL A 220 4.35 0.74 21.73
C VAL A 220 4.10 0.29 20.29
N GLU A 221 3.48 1.14 19.46
CA GLU A 221 3.23 0.86 18.04
C GLU A 221 4.54 0.61 17.28
N ALA A 222 5.57 1.42 17.53
CA ALA A 222 6.89 1.24 16.93
C ALA A 222 7.52 -0.11 17.31
N LYS A 223 7.42 -0.54 18.57
CA LYS A 223 7.89 -1.86 19.01
C LYS A 223 7.11 -2.99 18.34
N GLN A 224 5.79 -2.88 18.25
CA GLN A 224 4.96 -3.88 17.57
C GLN A 224 5.32 -4.01 16.09
N HIS A 225 5.52 -2.89 15.39
CA HIS A 225 5.95 -2.90 14.00
C HIS A 225 7.36 -3.49 13.84
N GLN A 226 8.27 -3.20 14.76
CA GLN A 226 9.60 -3.79 14.75
C GLN A 226 9.55 -5.32 14.94
N GLU A 227 8.76 -5.81 15.90
CA GLU A 227 8.56 -7.25 16.11
C GLU A 227 7.94 -7.94 14.90
N GLN A 228 6.94 -7.32 14.26
CA GLN A 228 6.33 -7.81 13.02
C GLN A 228 7.34 -7.88 11.87
N LEU A 229 8.16 -6.84 11.68
CA LEU A 229 9.22 -6.83 10.67
C LEU A 229 10.25 -7.93 10.93
N GLU A 230 10.64 -8.14 12.18
CA GLU A 230 11.55 -9.22 12.56
C GLU A 230 10.94 -10.60 12.33
N ALA A 231 9.65 -10.80 12.66
CA ALA A 231 8.95 -12.05 12.37
C ALA A 231 8.90 -12.34 10.87
N LYS A 232 8.55 -11.35 10.04
CA LYS A 232 8.54 -11.46 8.58
C LYS A 232 9.94 -11.74 8.00
N ARG A 233 10.98 -11.13 8.57
CA ARG A 233 12.38 -11.43 8.20
C ARG A 233 12.76 -12.88 8.54
N ARG A 234 12.36 -13.39 9.72
CA ARG A 234 12.58 -14.79 10.11
C ARG A 234 11.86 -15.76 9.18
N GLU A 235 10.58 -15.50 8.87
CA GLU A 235 9.79 -16.29 7.91
C GLU A 235 10.45 -16.32 6.52
N ALA A 236 10.87 -15.16 6.01
CA ALA A 236 11.55 -15.08 4.71
C ALA A 236 12.88 -15.86 4.70
N ALA A 237 13.67 -15.79 5.76
CA ALA A 237 14.92 -16.55 5.88
C ALA A 237 14.67 -18.07 5.90
N LEU A 238 13.63 -18.52 6.62
CA LEU A 238 13.24 -19.93 6.64
C LEU A 238 12.78 -20.41 5.27
N LEU A 239 11.95 -19.64 4.57
CA LEU A 239 11.51 -19.96 3.21
C LEU A 239 12.70 -20.02 2.23
N GLN A 240 13.64 -19.08 2.32
CA GLN A 240 14.85 -19.12 1.51
C GLN A 240 15.70 -20.36 1.79
N GLN A 241 15.85 -20.76 3.06
CA GLN A 241 16.58 -21.97 3.43
C GLN A 241 15.89 -23.23 2.90
N LEU A 242 14.57 -23.33 3.03
CA LEU A 242 13.80 -24.47 2.51
C LEU A 242 13.90 -24.56 0.99
N HIS A 243 13.71 -23.43 0.29
CA HIS A 243 13.83 -23.41 -1.17
C HIS A 243 15.23 -23.82 -1.63
N ARG A 244 16.28 -23.38 -0.91
CA ARG A 244 17.65 -23.80 -1.20
C ARG A 244 17.82 -25.31 -1.00
N GLN A 245 17.30 -25.87 0.09
CA GLN A 245 17.36 -27.31 0.35
C GLN A 245 16.59 -28.13 -0.70
N GLU A 246 15.41 -27.66 -1.10
CA GLU A 246 14.63 -28.28 -2.17
C GLU A 246 15.35 -28.25 -3.51
N LEU A 247 16.00 -27.13 -3.84
CA LEU A 247 16.82 -27.01 -5.04
C LEU A 247 17.99 -27.99 -5.01
N GLU A 248 18.72 -28.05 -3.89
CA GLU A 248 19.82 -28.99 -3.68
C GLU A 248 19.34 -30.45 -3.82
N ARG A 249 18.17 -30.78 -3.28
CA ARG A 249 17.53 -32.11 -3.41
C ARG A 249 17.16 -32.43 -4.86
N CYS A 250 16.49 -31.51 -5.57
CA CYS A 250 16.12 -31.70 -6.97
C CYS A 250 17.36 -31.89 -7.85
N LEU A 251 18.43 -31.13 -7.59
CA LEU A 251 19.70 -31.26 -8.30
C LEU A 251 20.37 -32.61 -8.02
N SER A 252 20.39 -33.09 -6.77
CA SER A 252 20.95 -34.41 -6.46
C SER A 252 20.16 -35.54 -7.11
N GLU A 253 18.82 -35.48 -7.03
CA GLU A 253 17.93 -36.46 -7.69
C GLU A 253 18.14 -36.47 -9.21
N GLY A 254 18.32 -35.30 -9.84
CA GLY A 254 18.63 -35.19 -11.27
C GLY A 254 19.97 -35.83 -11.63
N ARG A 255 21.01 -35.59 -10.82
CA ARG A 255 22.34 -36.20 -10.99
C ARG A 255 22.29 -37.72 -10.84
N GLU A 256 21.57 -38.23 -9.85
CA GLU A 256 21.40 -39.68 -9.66
C GLU A 256 20.69 -40.34 -10.85
N LYS A 257 19.63 -39.71 -11.38
CA LYS A 257 18.93 -40.21 -12.58
C LYS A 257 19.85 -40.22 -13.80
N ALA A 258 20.67 -39.20 -13.99
CA ALA A 258 21.65 -39.15 -15.07
C ALA A 258 22.67 -40.29 -14.95
N LEU A 259 23.24 -40.50 -13.76
CA LEU A 259 24.19 -41.59 -13.51
C LEU A 259 23.57 -42.97 -13.78
N ARG A 260 22.32 -43.21 -13.34
CA ARG A 260 21.62 -44.49 -13.62
C ARG A 260 21.44 -44.73 -15.12
N LEU A 261 21.08 -43.70 -15.89
CA LEU A 261 20.95 -43.81 -17.35
C LEU A 261 22.30 -44.06 -18.02
N GLU A 262 23.37 -43.40 -17.58
CA GLU A 262 24.73 -43.65 -18.07
C GLU A 262 25.16 -45.11 -17.82
N GLU A 263 24.92 -45.64 -16.62
CA GLU A 263 25.20 -47.04 -16.29
C GLU A 263 24.40 -48.02 -17.16
N GLU A 264 23.12 -47.74 -17.43
CA GLU A 264 22.29 -48.54 -18.33
C GLU A 264 22.82 -48.51 -19.76
N MET A 265 23.24 -47.35 -20.26
CA MET A 265 23.86 -47.21 -21.58
C MET A 265 25.19 -47.95 -21.67
N HIS A 266 26.01 -47.93 -20.61
CA HIS A 266 27.23 -48.74 -20.54
C HIS A 266 26.91 -50.24 -20.61
N LYS A 267 25.95 -50.71 -19.80
CA LYS A 267 25.50 -52.12 -19.84
C LYS A 267 24.98 -52.54 -21.21
N GLN A 268 24.25 -51.66 -21.91
CA GLN A 268 23.77 -51.93 -23.27
C GLN A 268 24.92 -52.01 -24.28
N ARG A 269 25.89 -51.09 -24.20
CA ARG A 269 27.10 -51.13 -25.04
C ARG A 269 27.89 -52.41 -24.83
N ASP A 270 28.09 -52.83 -23.57
CA ASP A 270 28.82 -54.04 -23.24
C ASP A 270 28.11 -55.29 -23.77
N ARG A 271 26.77 -55.36 -23.65
CA ARG A 271 25.96 -56.44 -24.26
C ARG A 271 26.07 -56.45 -25.78
N ALA A 272 25.99 -55.29 -26.42
CA ALA A 272 26.11 -55.18 -27.88
C ALA A 272 27.50 -55.60 -28.36
N LEU A 273 28.56 -55.21 -27.65
CA LEU A 273 29.92 -55.66 -27.91
C LEU A 273 30.07 -57.18 -27.75
N ALA A 274 29.48 -57.77 -26.70
CA ALA A 274 29.50 -59.23 -26.51
C ALA A 274 28.80 -59.97 -27.66
N VAL A 275 27.62 -59.50 -28.09
CA VAL A 275 26.91 -60.08 -29.24
C VAL A 275 27.72 -59.94 -30.53
N LEU A 276 28.36 -58.79 -30.76
CA LEU A 276 29.25 -58.61 -31.91
C LEU A 276 30.42 -59.60 -31.88
N MET A 277 31.04 -59.80 -30.71
CA MET A 277 32.11 -60.79 -30.55
C MET A 277 31.63 -62.22 -30.83
N GLU A 278 30.43 -62.60 -30.39
CA GLU A 278 29.82 -63.90 -30.71
C GLU A 278 29.60 -64.05 -32.22
N LYS A 279 29.03 -63.02 -32.88
CA LYS A 279 28.83 -63.03 -34.33
C LYS A 279 30.14 -63.08 -35.10
N ASP A 280 31.17 -62.38 -34.65
CA ASP A 280 32.51 -62.43 -35.26
C ASP A 280 33.12 -63.84 -35.13
N GLN A 281 32.93 -64.52 -34.00
CA GLN A 281 33.37 -65.90 -33.83
C GLN A 281 32.59 -66.86 -34.75
N GLU A 282 31.27 -66.73 -34.83
CA GLU A 282 30.43 -67.50 -35.76
C GLU A 282 30.87 -67.28 -37.21
N LEU A 283 31.12 -66.02 -37.61
CA LEU A 283 31.63 -65.69 -38.94
C LEU A 283 33.02 -66.30 -39.20
N GLN A 284 33.91 -66.29 -38.22
CA GLN A 284 35.21 -66.96 -38.33
C GLN A 284 35.06 -68.47 -38.49
N GLN A 285 34.16 -69.11 -37.72
CA GLN A 285 33.85 -70.53 -37.85
C GLN A 285 33.27 -70.84 -39.24
N LEU A 286 32.32 -70.04 -39.72
CA LEU A 286 31.76 -70.19 -41.06
C LEU A 286 32.81 -70.00 -42.15
N ARG A 287 33.76 -69.07 -42.01
CA ARG A 287 34.89 -68.93 -42.96
C ARG A 287 35.81 -70.15 -42.97
N VAL A 288 36.08 -70.73 -41.80
CA VAL A 288 36.88 -71.96 -41.68
C VAL A 288 36.15 -73.15 -42.31
N LEU A 289 34.83 -73.24 -42.14
CA LEU A 289 33.99 -74.28 -42.73
C LEU A 289 33.68 -74.06 -44.22
N SER A 290 33.71 -72.81 -44.70
CA SER A 290 33.42 -72.42 -46.10
C SER A 290 34.62 -72.51 -47.05
N VAL A 291 35.73 -73.15 -46.63
CA VAL A 291 36.78 -73.58 -47.56
C VAL A 291 36.64 -75.10 -47.68
N PRO A 292 36.09 -75.62 -48.78
CA PRO A 292 36.59 -75.35 -50.13
C PRO A 292 35.49 -75.20 -51.20
N PHE A 293 35.21 -73.98 -51.63
CA PHE A 293 34.91 -73.74 -53.05
C PHE A 293 35.30 -72.31 -53.41
N GLY A 294 36.39 -72.19 -54.16
CA GLY A 294 36.92 -70.89 -54.57
C GLY A 294 35.96 -70.17 -55.50
N VAL A 295 35.61 -68.94 -55.17
CA VAL A 295 35.13 -67.97 -56.15
C VAL A 295 36.14 -66.85 -56.19
N GLN A 296 36.81 -66.79 -57.34
CA GLN A 296 37.81 -65.80 -57.69
C GLN A 296 37.19 -64.40 -57.61
N ALA A 297 37.85 -63.51 -56.87
CA ALA A 297 37.62 -62.08 -56.99
C ALA A 297 38.06 -61.62 -58.39
N PRO A 298 37.20 -60.96 -59.20
CA PRO A 298 37.66 -60.36 -60.44
C PRO A 298 38.45 -59.10 -60.09
N LYS A 299 39.75 -59.15 -60.33
CA LYS A 299 40.58 -57.96 -60.49
C LYS A 299 40.21 -57.30 -61.82
N THR A 300 39.56 -56.15 -61.78
CA THR A 300 39.59 -55.19 -62.89
C THR A 300 40.16 -53.88 -62.40
N ALA A 301 41.23 -53.48 -63.07
CA ALA A 301 42.02 -52.28 -62.87
C ALA A 301 41.29 -51.01 -63.35
N THR A 302 41.92 -49.86 -63.05
CA THR A 302 41.68 -48.48 -63.58
C THR A 302 40.44 -47.79 -63.01
N GLY A 303 40.41 -46.53 -62.57
CA GLY A 303 41.29 -45.36 -62.55
C GLY A 303 40.39 -44.16 -62.11
N PRO A 304 40.91 -43.02 -61.64
CA PRO A 304 40.09 -41.94 -61.08
C PRO A 304 39.42 -41.12 -62.19
N GLY A 305 38.12 -40.85 -62.08
CA GLY A 305 37.36 -40.21 -63.16
C GLY A 305 36.07 -39.56 -62.69
N ASN A 306 36.11 -38.23 -62.71
CA ASN A 306 35.07 -37.25 -62.45
C ASN A 306 33.93 -37.28 -63.51
N GLY A 307 32.69 -37.00 -63.09
CA GLY A 307 31.67 -36.34 -63.93
C GLY A 307 30.46 -37.17 -64.40
N GLY A 308 29.28 -36.76 -63.92
CA GLY A 308 28.19 -36.27 -64.76
C GLY A 308 27.36 -37.23 -65.63
N SER A 309 26.10 -37.41 -65.21
CA SER A 309 24.84 -37.31 -65.98
C SER A 309 24.55 -38.24 -67.18
N GLY A 310 23.31 -38.75 -67.21
CA GLY A 310 22.62 -39.32 -68.39
C GLY A 310 22.14 -40.75 -68.14
N SER A 311 20.92 -40.97 -67.66
CA SER A 311 19.70 -41.14 -68.48
C SER A 311 19.81 -42.25 -69.53
N ALA A 312 19.16 -43.38 -69.27
CA ALA A 312 18.43 -44.14 -70.28
C ALA A 312 17.45 -45.12 -69.61
N HIS A 313 16.16 -44.90 -69.89
CA HIS A 313 15.11 -45.88 -69.69
C HIS A 313 15.34 -47.14 -70.54
N SER A 314 15.06 -48.30 -69.97
CA SER A 314 14.38 -49.39 -70.69
C SER A 314 13.82 -50.40 -69.69
N ASN A 315 12.50 -50.49 -69.65
CA ASN A 315 11.72 -51.55 -69.01
C ASN A 315 12.10 -52.92 -69.60
N SER A 316 12.22 -53.94 -68.77
CA SER A 316 11.71 -55.27 -69.08
C SER A 316 11.43 -56.03 -67.79
N GLU A 317 10.22 -56.54 -67.73
CA GLU A 317 9.61 -57.33 -66.67
C GLU A 317 10.28 -58.70 -66.48
N VAL A 318 9.83 -59.38 -65.42
CA VAL A 318 9.83 -60.83 -65.14
C VAL A 318 10.89 -61.31 -64.14
N GLY A 319 10.40 -61.80 -62.99
CA GLY A 319 11.18 -62.65 -62.08
C GLY A 319 10.72 -62.65 -60.62
N ASP A 320 9.42 -62.82 -60.37
CA ASP A 320 8.79 -62.93 -59.04
C ASP A 320 9.02 -64.32 -58.38
N ASP A 321 10.25 -64.85 -58.43
CA ASP A 321 10.52 -66.27 -58.08
C ASP A 321 11.81 -66.48 -57.28
N ALA A 322 12.27 -65.45 -56.57
CA ALA A 322 13.51 -65.51 -55.76
C ALA A 322 13.29 -65.18 -54.27
N LEU A 323 12.04 -64.99 -53.83
CA LEU A 323 11.71 -64.59 -52.45
C LEU A 323 11.10 -65.73 -51.59
N GLU A 324 10.91 -66.94 -52.13
CA GLU A 324 10.35 -68.07 -51.36
C GLU A 324 11.41 -68.97 -50.69
N HIS A 325 12.68 -68.92 -51.09
CA HIS A 325 13.72 -69.81 -50.58
C HIS A 325 14.48 -69.32 -49.33
N LEU A 326 14.05 -68.20 -48.73
CA LEU A 326 14.58 -67.69 -47.44
C LEU A 326 13.60 -67.91 -46.27
N THR A 327 12.62 -68.79 -46.44
CA THR A 327 11.83 -69.35 -45.34
C THR A 327 12.68 -70.35 -44.54
N LEU A 328 13.65 -69.81 -43.80
CA LEU A 328 14.32 -70.50 -42.70
C LEU A 328 13.24 -71.14 -41.82
N SER A 329 13.30 -72.47 -41.74
CA SER A 329 12.47 -73.29 -40.86
C SER A 329 12.51 -72.75 -39.43
N LEU A 330 11.44 -72.05 -39.03
CA LEU A 330 11.18 -71.76 -37.63
C LEU A 330 10.80 -73.09 -36.94
N PRO A 331 11.50 -73.50 -35.88
CA PRO A 331 11.00 -74.57 -35.03
C PRO A 331 9.78 -74.05 -34.26
N ALA A 332 8.60 -74.62 -34.48
CA ALA A 332 7.47 -74.53 -33.56
C ALA A 332 7.68 -75.53 -32.39
N PRO A 333 7.06 -75.41 -31.20
CA PRO A 333 6.35 -74.28 -30.57
C PRO A 333 6.89 -74.02 -29.13
N ASN A 334 7.47 -72.84 -28.87
CA ASN A 334 7.47 -72.25 -27.52
C ASN A 334 6.40 -71.14 -27.47
N GLU A 335 5.17 -71.51 -27.84
CA GLU A 335 3.99 -70.63 -27.85
C GLU A 335 3.73 -69.90 -26.52
N PRO A 336 3.94 -70.46 -25.31
CA PRO A 336 3.64 -69.73 -24.08
C PRO A 336 4.60 -68.56 -23.81
N THR A 337 5.86 -68.65 -24.22
CA THR A 337 6.86 -67.59 -23.98
C THR A 337 6.73 -66.45 -24.98
N PHE A 338 6.45 -66.75 -26.25
CA PHE A 338 6.22 -65.74 -27.27
C PHE A 338 4.93 -64.95 -26.99
N LEU A 339 3.84 -65.64 -26.62
CA LEU A 339 2.58 -64.98 -26.27
C LEU A 339 2.72 -64.07 -25.03
N LEU A 340 3.40 -64.54 -23.98
CA LEU A 340 3.66 -63.71 -22.79
C LEU A 340 4.48 -62.46 -23.12
N TYR A 341 5.49 -62.59 -24.00
CA TYR A 341 6.28 -61.44 -24.44
C TYR A 341 5.43 -60.45 -25.25
N THR A 342 4.59 -60.93 -26.17
CA THR A 342 3.69 -60.05 -26.94
C THR A 342 2.69 -59.31 -26.04
N GLU A 343 2.18 -59.99 -25.01
CA GLU A 343 1.28 -59.38 -24.03
C GLU A 343 2.00 -58.32 -23.17
N GLN A 344 3.22 -58.61 -22.72
CA GLN A 344 4.04 -57.64 -21.99
C GLN A 344 4.36 -56.41 -22.85
N LEU A 345 4.63 -56.61 -24.15
CA LEU A 345 4.84 -55.51 -25.10
C LEU A 345 3.58 -54.65 -25.22
N ALA A 346 2.41 -55.27 -25.37
CA ALA A 346 1.13 -54.56 -25.46
C ALA A 346 0.83 -53.74 -24.18
N ARG A 347 1.12 -54.30 -22.99
CA ARG A 347 0.99 -53.56 -21.72
C ARG A 347 1.93 -52.35 -21.68
N LYS A 348 3.16 -52.51 -22.14
CA LYS A 348 4.14 -51.42 -22.22
C LYS A 348 3.74 -50.36 -23.25
N GLU A 349 3.17 -50.75 -24.38
CA GLU A 349 2.66 -49.82 -25.39
C GLU A 349 1.49 -48.99 -24.84
N VAL A 350 0.56 -49.61 -24.12
CA VAL A 350 -0.55 -48.88 -23.45
C VAL A 350 0.00 -47.90 -22.41
N GLU A 351 0.97 -48.32 -21.58
CA GLU A 351 1.63 -47.45 -20.61
C GLU A 351 2.34 -46.28 -21.28
N ILE A 352 3.07 -46.52 -22.37
CA ILE A 352 3.74 -45.46 -23.16
C ILE A 352 2.72 -44.49 -23.75
N VAL A 353 1.59 -44.98 -24.27
CA VAL A 353 0.52 -44.11 -24.80
C VAL A 353 -0.12 -43.29 -23.68
N ALA A 354 -0.36 -43.87 -22.51
CA ALA A 354 -0.87 -43.16 -21.34
C ALA A 354 0.11 -42.07 -20.86
N LEU A 355 1.41 -42.40 -20.77
CA LEU A 355 2.46 -41.46 -20.41
C LEU A 355 2.61 -40.33 -21.45
N LYS A 356 2.50 -40.64 -22.75
CA LYS A 356 2.50 -39.63 -23.81
C LYS A 356 1.29 -38.68 -23.70
N LYS A 357 0.10 -39.20 -23.37
CA LYS A 357 -1.09 -38.37 -23.12
C LYS A 357 -0.91 -37.48 -21.90
N GLN A 358 -0.40 -38.02 -20.80
CA GLN A 358 -0.11 -37.23 -19.58
C GLN A 358 0.95 -36.17 -19.83
N LYS A 359 2.03 -36.51 -20.55
CA LYS A 359 3.04 -35.55 -20.99
C LYS A 359 2.42 -34.40 -21.78
N HIS A 360 1.60 -34.71 -22.79
CA HIS A 360 0.94 -33.69 -23.60
C HIS A 360 0.02 -32.80 -22.77
N GLN A 361 -0.74 -33.39 -21.84
CA GLN A 361 -1.59 -32.65 -20.91
C GLN A 361 -0.78 -31.68 -20.04
N LEU A 362 0.34 -32.14 -19.47
CA LEU A 362 1.24 -31.29 -18.68
C LEU A 362 1.90 -30.19 -19.54
N GLU A 363 2.30 -30.50 -20.78
CA GLU A 363 2.82 -29.50 -21.73
C GLU A 363 1.78 -28.41 -22.02
N MET A 364 0.51 -28.79 -22.22
CA MET A 364 -0.59 -27.83 -22.39
C MET A 364 -0.80 -26.97 -21.14
N GLU A 365 -0.77 -27.56 -19.95
CA GLU A 365 -0.89 -26.83 -18.68
C GLU A 365 0.28 -25.84 -18.49
N VAL A 366 1.50 -26.24 -18.84
CA VAL A 366 2.67 -25.34 -18.82
C VAL A 366 2.47 -24.18 -19.78
N HIS A 367 2.01 -24.44 -21.00
CA HIS A 367 1.74 -23.37 -21.97
C HIS A 367 0.63 -22.41 -21.48
N GLN A 368 -0.45 -22.93 -20.89
CA GLN A 368 -1.51 -22.10 -20.31
C GLN A 368 -1.02 -21.27 -19.12
N LEU A 369 -0.15 -21.82 -18.27
CA LEU A 369 0.45 -21.07 -17.16
C LEU A 369 1.43 -20.00 -17.66
N GLN A 370 2.20 -20.30 -18.71
CA GLN A 370 3.07 -19.32 -19.36
C GLN A 370 2.26 -18.16 -19.97
N GLU A 371 1.15 -18.45 -20.66
CA GLU A 371 0.25 -17.44 -21.22
C GLU A 371 -0.31 -16.53 -20.11
N LYS A 372 -0.85 -17.11 -19.03
CA LYS A 372 -1.34 -16.34 -17.87
C LYS A 372 -0.26 -15.46 -17.23
N LEU A 373 0.96 -15.98 -17.08
CA LEU A 373 2.07 -15.20 -16.54
C LEU A 373 2.43 -14.02 -17.44
N MET A 374 2.38 -14.20 -18.76
CA MET A 374 2.61 -13.13 -19.73
C MET A 374 1.50 -12.08 -19.66
N GLU A 375 0.23 -12.49 -19.63
CA GLU A 375 -0.91 -11.58 -19.47
C GLU A 375 -0.84 -10.78 -18.17
N GLU A 376 -0.52 -11.43 -17.05
CA GLU A 376 -0.30 -10.74 -15.79
C GLU A 376 0.88 -9.78 -15.89
N GLY A 377 2.00 -10.20 -16.47
CA GLY A 377 3.17 -9.35 -16.67
C GLY A 377 2.87 -8.10 -17.52
N GLU A 378 2.01 -8.21 -18.53
CA GLU A 378 1.53 -7.09 -19.34
C GLU A 378 0.64 -6.15 -18.52
N LYS A 379 -0.34 -6.66 -17.77
CA LYS A 379 -1.20 -5.86 -16.89
C LYS A 379 -0.38 -5.05 -15.88
N HIS A 380 0.57 -5.68 -15.20
CA HIS A 380 1.45 -4.99 -14.25
C HIS A 380 2.30 -3.92 -14.94
N ARG A 381 2.77 -4.18 -16.17
CA ARG A 381 3.54 -3.19 -16.95
C ARG A 381 2.67 -1.98 -17.32
N GLU A 382 1.43 -2.21 -17.72
CA GLU A 382 0.46 -1.15 -18.00
C GLU A 382 0.17 -0.32 -16.75
N GLU A 383 -0.10 -0.96 -15.61
CA GLU A 383 -0.32 -0.28 -14.33
C GLU A 383 0.89 0.57 -13.91
N LEU A 384 2.10 0.02 -14.03
CA LEU A 384 3.34 0.75 -13.76
C LEU A 384 3.47 1.96 -14.69
N SER A 385 3.13 1.82 -15.97
CA SER A 385 3.18 2.93 -16.93
C SER A 385 2.16 4.03 -16.60
N LEU A 386 0.94 3.65 -16.18
CA LEU A 386 -0.10 4.57 -15.76
C LEU A 386 0.32 5.31 -14.49
N LEU A 387 0.82 4.60 -13.48
CA LEU A 387 1.28 5.18 -12.23
C LEU A 387 2.47 6.11 -12.45
N GLN A 388 3.45 5.70 -13.28
CA GLN A 388 4.57 6.54 -13.66
C GLN A 388 4.09 7.81 -14.40
N GLY A 389 3.10 7.68 -15.28
CA GLY A 389 2.44 8.81 -15.94
C GLY A 389 1.78 9.78 -14.95
N HIS A 390 1.09 9.25 -13.93
CA HIS A 390 0.50 10.05 -12.85
C HIS A 390 1.56 10.78 -12.04
N ILE A 391 2.65 10.09 -11.65
CA ILE A 391 3.77 10.71 -10.92
C ILE A 391 4.39 11.85 -11.74
N GLN A 392 4.65 11.62 -13.03
CA GLN A 392 5.19 12.67 -13.91
C GLN A 392 4.22 13.85 -14.07
N LYS A 393 2.91 13.57 -14.18
CA LYS A 393 1.88 14.61 -14.23
C LYS A 393 1.88 15.44 -12.94
N THR A 394 1.83 14.80 -11.78
CA THR A 394 1.90 15.47 -10.48
C THR A 394 3.20 16.26 -10.30
N PHE A 395 4.33 15.76 -10.79
CA PHE A 395 5.60 16.49 -10.75
C PHE A 395 5.58 17.75 -11.61
N ARG A 396 5.01 17.65 -12.82
CA ARG A 396 4.81 18.80 -13.72
C ARG A 396 3.84 19.80 -13.12
N ASP A 397 2.74 19.34 -12.54
CA ASP A 397 1.73 20.19 -11.92
C ASP A 397 2.31 20.89 -10.68
N ARG A 398 3.07 20.18 -9.84
CA ARG A 398 3.77 20.76 -8.67
C ARG A 398 4.86 21.76 -9.06
N SER A 399 5.59 21.49 -10.14
CA SER A 399 6.60 22.42 -10.67
C SER A 399 5.94 23.67 -11.29
N ARG A 400 4.76 23.50 -11.92
CA ARG A 400 3.92 24.59 -12.41
C ARG A 400 3.31 25.38 -11.26
N GLU A 401 2.88 24.77 -10.17
CA GLU A 401 2.38 25.48 -8.98
C GLU A 401 3.44 26.44 -8.42
N GLY A 402 4.72 26.05 -8.38
CA GLY A 402 5.82 26.96 -7.97
C GLY A 402 6.02 28.15 -8.91
N ALA A 403 6.15 27.90 -10.23
CA ALA A 403 6.38 28.96 -11.22
C ALA A 403 5.12 29.83 -11.47
N ASN A 404 3.94 29.23 -11.38
CA ASN A 404 2.65 29.92 -11.52
C ASN A 404 2.37 30.79 -10.29
N LEU A 405 2.77 30.39 -9.08
CA LEU A 405 2.64 31.24 -7.89
C LEU A 405 3.52 32.49 -7.97
N GLU A 406 4.73 32.40 -8.51
CA GLU A 406 5.59 33.59 -8.72
C GLU A 406 5.02 34.52 -9.81
N TYR A 407 4.54 33.95 -10.92
CA TYR A 407 3.86 34.71 -11.96
C TYR A 407 2.58 35.37 -11.44
N LEU A 408 1.77 34.63 -10.68
CA LEU A 408 0.55 35.09 -10.05
C LEU A 408 0.86 36.20 -9.03
N LYS A 409 1.90 36.05 -8.20
CA LYS A 409 2.39 37.10 -7.29
C LYS A 409 2.77 38.37 -8.05
N ASN A 410 3.47 38.25 -9.18
CA ASN A 410 3.86 39.39 -10.00
C ASN A 410 2.66 40.07 -10.68
N ILE A 411 1.66 39.30 -11.14
CA ILE A 411 0.42 39.87 -11.69
C ILE A 411 -0.42 40.51 -10.59
N PHE A 412 -0.57 39.89 -9.42
CA PHE A 412 -1.26 40.49 -8.28
C PHE A 412 -0.57 41.78 -7.82
N TYR A 413 0.76 41.79 -7.75
CA TYR A 413 1.53 43.00 -7.47
C TYR A 413 1.27 44.09 -8.52
N ARG A 414 1.27 43.75 -9.81
CA ARG A 414 0.89 44.69 -10.89
C ARG A 414 -0.56 45.16 -10.74
N PHE A 415 -1.50 44.25 -10.48
CA PHE A 415 -2.92 44.58 -10.28
C PHE A 415 -3.12 45.58 -9.12
N LEU A 416 -2.36 45.46 -8.04
CA LEU A 416 -2.41 46.37 -6.89
C LEU A 416 -1.70 47.71 -7.12
N THR A 417 -0.69 47.75 -7.99
CA THR A 417 0.13 48.95 -8.27
C THR A 417 -0.32 49.73 -9.52
N LEU A 418 -1.12 49.12 -10.40
CA LEU A 418 -1.67 49.77 -11.59
C LEU A 418 -2.71 50.84 -11.24
N THR A 419 -2.50 52.03 -11.76
CA THR A 419 -3.40 53.20 -11.62
C THR A 419 -4.44 53.29 -12.74
N ASP A 420 -4.20 52.61 -13.87
CA ASP A 420 -5.11 52.55 -15.01
C ASP A 420 -6.17 51.45 -14.84
N LEU A 421 -7.44 51.81 -15.02
CA LEU A 421 -8.61 50.93 -14.90
C LEU A 421 -8.61 49.83 -15.98
N LEU A 422 -8.16 50.13 -17.20
CA LEU A 422 -8.21 49.20 -18.32
C LEU A 422 -7.11 48.13 -18.19
N ALA A 423 -5.87 48.55 -17.92
CA ALA A 423 -4.78 47.62 -17.61
C ALA A 423 -5.07 46.77 -16.35
N ARG A 424 -5.78 47.33 -15.38
CA ARG A 424 -6.19 46.62 -14.15
C ARG A 424 -7.29 45.60 -14.40
N GLN A 425 -8.26 45.88 -15.29
CA GLN A 425 -9.23 44.87 -15.74
C GLN A 425 -8.55 43.73 -16.50
N GLN A 426 -7.58 44.03 -17.38
CA GLN A 426 -6.84 42.99 -18.11
C GLN A 426 -6.04 42.07 -17.18
N THR A 427 -5.38 42.64 -16.18
CA THR A 427 -4.64 41.86 -15.17
C THR A 427 -5.57 41.07 -14.24
N LEU A 428 -6.75 41.60 -13.91
CA LEU A 428 -7.81 40.85 -13.21
C LEU A 428 -8.30 39.65 -14.04
N THR A 429 -8.55 39.84 -15.34
CA THR A 429 -8.95 38.75 -16.24
C THR A 429 -7.87 37.67 -16.30
N ALA A 430 -6.59 38.07 -16.37
CA ALA A 430 -5.47 37.14 -16.30
C ALA A 430 -5.47 36.35 -14.96
N ILE A 431 -5.64 37.02 -13.82
CA ILE A 431 -5.75 36.36 -12.50
C ILE A 431 -6.90 35.35 -12.45
N LEU A 432 -8.10 35.72 -12.93
CA LEU A 432 -9.28 34.86 -12.96
C LEU A 432 -9.08 33.62 -13.86
N THR A 433 -8.29 33.76 -14.93
CA THR A 433 -7.96 32.65 -15.82
C THR A 433 -6.94 31.69 -15.21
N ILE A 434 -5.92 32.24 -14.53
CA ILE A 434 -4.84 31.46 -13.89
C ILE A 434 -5.35 30.68 -12.68
N LEU A 435 -6.28 31.27 -11.92
CA LEU A 435 -6.92 30.64 -10.77
C LEU A 435 -8.14 29.77 -11.14
N HIS A 436 -8.39 29.55 -12.44
CA HIS A 436 -9.48 28.70 -12.94
C HIS A 436 -10.86 28.97 -12.32
N PHE A 437 -11.21 30.26 -12.15
CA PHE A 437 -12.54 30.64 -11.65
C PHE A 437 -13.64 30.08 -12.54
N SER A 438 -14.74 29.64 -11.91
CA SER A 438 -15.93 29.18 -12.63
C SER A 438 -16.54 30.33 -13.44
N PRO A 439 -17.29 30.05 -14.52
CA PRO A 439 -17.96 31.10 -15.30
C PRO A 439 -18.91 31.94 -14.45
N GLU A 440 -19.53 31.36 -13.42
CA GLU A 440 -20.42 32.04 -12.47
C GLU A 440 -19.63 33.00 -11.56
N GLU A 441 -18.49 32.56 -11.03
CA GLU A 441 -17.62 33.38 -10.18
C GLU A 441 -16.97 34.53 -10.96
N ARG A 442 -16.59 34.28 -12.22
CA ARG A 442 -16.08 35.32 -13.13
C ARG A 442 -17.13 36.40 -13.37
N GLN A 443 -18.38 36.01 -13.62
CA GLN A 443 -19.49 36.93 -13.84
C GLN A 443 -19.74 37.78 -12.59
N ALA A 444 -19.71 37.17 -11.39
CA ALA A 444 -19.88 37.87 -10.12
C ALA A 444 -18.78 38.91 -9.90
N VAL A 445 -17.50 38.54 -10.04
CA VAL A 445 -16.36 39.45 -9.87
C VAL A 445 -16.39 40.60 -10.90
N LEU A 446 -16.69 40.31 -12.17
CA LEU A 446 -16.78 41.34 -13.21
C LEU A 446 -18.00 42.25 -13.03
N SER A 447 -19.12 41.73 -12.50
CA SER A 447 -20.30 42.55 -12.19
C SER A 447 -20.03 43.60 -11.11
N HIS A 448 -19.16 43.29 -10.14
CA HIS A 448 -18.70 44.25 -9.13
C HIS A 448 -17.69 45.28 -9.67
N VAL A 449 -17.02 44.99 -10.78
CA VAL A 449 -16.06 45.89 -11.44
C VAL A 449 -16.71 46.78 -12.50
N GLY A 450 -17.79 46.31 -13.15
CA GLY A 450 -18.55 47.05 -14.16
C GLY A 450 -19.73 47.86 -13.60
N GLY A 451 -20.24 47.51 -12.41
CA GLY A 451 -21.23 48.32 -11.69
C GLY A 451 -20.56 49.52 -11.04
N SER A 452 -21.19 50.69 -11.14
CA SER A 452 -20.75 52.00 -10.63
C SER A 452 -20.61 52.10 -9.09
N SER A 453 -20.02 51.11 -8.44
CA SER A 453 -19.75 51.06 -7.00
C SER A 453 -18.22 51.14 -6.79
N SER A 454 -17.76 52.37 -6.61
CA SER A 454 -17.09 52.88 -5.40
C SER A 454 -16.23 51.97 -4.51
N TRP A 455 -15.81 50.75 -4.87
CA TRP A 455 -14.84 50.03 -4.03
C TRP A 455 -13.41 50.57 -4.24
N TRP A 456 -13.07 51.01 -5.45
CA TRP A 456 -11.66 51.23 -5.85
C TRP A 456 -11.25 52.68 -6.09
N LEU A 457 -12.18 53.64 -6.01
CA LEU A 457 -11.89 55.08 -6.07
C LEU A 457 -11.89 55.67 -4.65
N SER A 458 -10.86 55.35 -3.87
CA SER A 458 -10.45 56.19 -2.74
C SER A 458 -8.93 56.16 -2.65
N GLY A 459 -8.30 57.21 -3.14
CA GLY A 459 -6.84 57.32 -3.17
C GLY A 459 -6.28 58.11 -4.33
N LYS A 460 -6.94 59.19 -4.75
CA LYS A 460 -6.21 60.29 -5.40
C LYS A 460 -5.65 61.18 -4.29
N ARG A 461 -4.33 61.27 -4.32
CA ARG A 461 -3.51 62.25 -3.61
C ARG A 461 -3.84 63.66 -4.12
#